data_AF-A0AAD7N6V3-F1
#
_entry.id   AF-A0AAD7N6V3-F1
#
_cell.length_a   1.000
_cell.length_b   1.000
_cell.length_c   1.000
_cell.angle_alpha   90.00
_cell.angle_beta   90.00
_cell.angle_gamma   90.00
#
_symmetry.space_group_name_H-M   'P 1'
#
loop_
_entity.id
_entity.type
_entity.pdbx_description
1 polymer ?
#
loop_
_entity_poly.entity_id
_entity_poly.type
_entity_poly.pdbx_seq_one_letter_code
_entity_poly.pdbx_strand_id
1 'polypeptide(L)'
;MDSLPIDMSHPAVRDYLKLVRLQVLTPLSLLINIATVMVCTLALNPSIRTIAKMYPTSISPRPSVISVYVAAMYLGQIGYCILLVIARKPETKRTLTKGVGLSLVLANWVMALWAVAWIFEWFLAATIFQGLLLILLLYTNITLLTYHAPTTSRPLDMALIHAPLRFFFVLQFALMFPLTLFVQLGLTYTPVFDGAPDYQSHPWPGFGVVLGTNLVSLVVIALRRDVVWCAASTWICVSMWTLPYKPQVVYITVLVFTTLHPLALIASYIHAYFRSRRSVEANGAVALPGNEHPGLNTNRPSTDSQLRGPREVDPEAVWGN
;
A
#
# COMPACT_ATOMS: atom_id res chain seq x y z
N MET A 1 34.49 -2.28 -31.47
CA MET A 1 33.45 -2.30 -30.42
C MET A 1 34.14 -1.99 -29.12
N ASP A 2 34.29 -0.69 -28.94
CA ASP A 2 35.22 -0.04 -28.06
C ASP A 2 34.84 -0.22 -26.59
N SER A 3 35.86 -0.41 -25.78
CA SER A 3 35.83 -0.58 -24.34
C SER A 3 35.14 0.60 -23.67
N LEU A 4 33.84 0.48 -23.43
CA LEU A 4 33.18 1.26 -22.39
C LEU A 4 33.94 0.97 -21.08
N PRO A 5 34.39 1.98 -20.31
CA PRO A 5 35.15 1.80 -19.07
C PRO A 5 34.34 1.13 -17.93
N ILE A 6 33.14 0.63 -18.24
CA ILE A 6 32.18 0.06 -17.30
C ILE A 6 31.72 -1.28 -17.88
N ASP A 7 32.05 -2.36 -17.18
CA ASP A 7 31.60 -3.71 -17.52
C ASP A 7 30.10 -3.87 -17.27
N MET A 8 29.31 -3.73 -18.34
CA MET A 8 27.85 -3.88 -18.35
C MET A 8 27.39 -5.34 -18.17
N SER A 9 28.30 -6.31 -18.21
CA SER A 9 27.98 -7.72 -17.97
C SER A 9 27.90 -8.06 -16.47
N HIS A 10 28.55 -7.25 -15.62
CA HIS A 10 28.62 -7.50 -14.18
C HIS A 10 27.27 -7.20 -13.48
N PRO A 11 26.71 -8.14 -12.68
CA PRO A 11 25.40 -7.99 -12.07
C PRO A 11 25.29 -6.80 -11.11
N ALA A 12 26.36 -6.46 -10.39
CA ALA A 12 26.36 -5.30 -9.49
C ALA A 12 26.30 -3.96 -10.23
N VAL A 13 26.93 -3.86 -11.41
CA VAL A 13 26.88 -2.66 -12.27
C VAL A 13 25.47 -2.47 -12.83
N ARG A 14 24.82 -3.56 -13.25
CA ARG A 14 23.41 -3.52 -13.72
C ARG A 14 22.45 -3.07 -12.61
N ASP A 15 22.60 -3.60 -11.40
CA ASP A 15 21.76 -3.21 -10.27
C ASP A 15 22.01 -1.75 -9.86
N TYR A 16 23.24 -1.26 -9.95
CA TYR A 16 23.57 0.15 -9.74
C TYR A 16 22.94 1.06 -10.81
N LEU A 17 23.05 0.71 -12.09
CA LEU A 17 22.45 1.50 -13.18
C LEU A 17 20.92 1.52 -13.11
N LYS A 18 20.29 0.42 -12.71
CA LYS A 18 18.84 0.38 -12.44
C LYS A 18 18.47 1.29 -11.27
N LEU A 19 19.27 1.30 -10.20
CA LEU A 19 19.07 2.18 -9.06
C LEU A 19 19.19 3.65 -9.46
N VAL A 20 20.22 4.03 -10.22
CA VAL A 20 20.41 5.41 -10.70
C VAL A 20 19.25 5.86 -11.60
N ARG A 21 18.84 5.02 -12.56
CA ARG A 21 17.67 5.32 -13.40
C ARG A 21 16.42 5.51 -12.56
N LEU A 22 16.21 4.69 -11.54
CA LEU A 22 15.05 4.79 -10.68
C LEU A 22 15.09 6.03 -9.78
N GLN A 23 16.27 6.41 -9.29
CA GLN A 23 16.46 7.63 -8.48
C GLN A 23 16.18 8.90 -9.27
N VAL A 24 16.40 8.91 -10.58
CA VAL A 24 16.05 10.05 -11.44
C VAL A 24 14.59 9.97 -11.89
N LEU A 25 14.12 8.79 -12.29
CA LEU A 25 12.80 8.61 -12.88
C LEU A 25 11.67 8.75 -11.86
N THR A 26 11.88 8.31 -10.62
CA THR A 26 10.83 8.38 -9.58
C THR A 26 10.48 9.82 -9.21
N PRO A 27 11.43 10.68 -8.80
CA PRO A 27 11.13 12.08 -8.48
C PRO A 27 10.60 12.85 -9.70
N LEU A 28 11.14 12.58 -10.89
CA LEU A 28 10.65 13.19 -12.13
C LEU A 28 9.19 12.83 -12.41
N SER A 29 8.83 11.54 -12.33
CA SER A 29 7.44 11.09 -12.52
C SER A 29 6.48 11.69 -11.49
N LEU A 30 6.93 11.81 -10.24
CA LEU A 30 6.16 12.42 -9.16
C LEU A 30 5.91 13.90 -9.42
N LEU A 31 6.94 14.64 -9.82
CA LEU A 31 6.84 16.07 -10.11
C LEU A 31 5.90 16.33 -11.29
N ILE A 32 5.99 15.52 -12.35
CA ILE A 32 5.07 15.59 -13.50
C ILE A 32 3.63 15.30 -13.06
N ASN A 33 3.41 14.27 -12.24
CA ASN A 33 2.09 13.96 -11.70
C ASN A 33 1.50 15.12 -10.90
N ILE A 34 2.26 15.66 -9.93
CA ILE A 34 1.82 16.79 -9.12
C ILE A 34 1.53 18.01 -10.00
N ALA A 35 2.42 18.35 -10.93
CA ALA A 35 2.25 19.50 -11.81
C ALA A 35 0.99 19.35 -12.67
N THR A 36 0.80 18.21 -13.33
CA THR A 36 -0.38 17.94 -14.17
C THR A 36 -1.67 18.01 -13.36
N VAL A 37 -1.73 17.35 -12.19
CA VAL A 37 -2.92 17.38 -11.32
C VAL A 37 -3.21 18.79 -10.81
N MET A 38 -2.18 19.56 -10.43
CA MET A 38 -2.36 20.96 -10.01
C MET A 38 -2.87 21.84 -11.14
N VAL A 39 -2.31 21.72 -12.35
CA VAL A 39 -2.79 22.47 -13.54
C VAL A 39 -4.25 22.12 -13.84
N CYS A 40 -4.60 20.84 -13.88
CA CYS A 40 -5.98 20.38 -14.09
C CYS A 40 -6.94 20.81 -12.96
N THR A 41 -6.44 21.03 -11.75
CA THR A 41 -7.27 21.44 -10.61
C THR A 41 -7.44 22.96 -10.49
N LEU A 42 -6.40 23.73 -10.81
CA LEU A 42 -6.32 25.16 -10.47
C LEU A 42 -6.28 26.08 -11.70
N ALA A 43 -5.70 25.64 -12.82
CA ALA A 43 -5.43 26.51 -13.96
C ALA A 43 -6.45 26.34 -15.11
N LEU A 44 -7.07 25.16 -15.23
CA LEU A 44 -8.02 24.86 -16.31
C LEU A 44 -9.47 25.13 -15.92
N ASN A 45 -10.26 25.59 -16.88
CA ASN A 45 -11.72 25.72 -16.80
C ASN A 45 -12.35 24.96 -17.98
N PRO A 46 -13.15 23.90 -17.75
CA PRO A 46 -13.54 23.38 -16.45
C PRO A 46 -12.37 22.71 -15.69
N SER A 47 -12.37 22.85 -14.36
CA SER A 47 -11.38 22.21 -13.48
C SER A 47 -11.83 20.81 -13.04
N ILE A 48 -10.94 19.98 -12.49
CA ILE A 48 -11.31 18.67 -11.90
C ILE A 48 -12.45 18.82 -10.89
N ARG A 49 -12.40 19.88 -10.07
CA ARG A 49 -13.45 20.19 -9.09
C ARG A 49 -14.77 20.54 -9.77
N THR A 50 -14.72 21.31 -10.85
CA THR A 50 -15.91 21.71 -11.60
C THR A 50 -16.58 20.49 -12.21
N ILE A 51 -15.82 19.63 -12.89
CA ILE A 51 -16.35 18.39 -13.50
C ILE A 51 -16.92 17.46 -12.42
N ALA A 52 -16.20 17.27 -11.31
CA ALA A 52 -16.71 16.45 -10.21
C ALA A 52 -18.03 16.98 -9.60
N LYS A 53 -18.29 18.30 -9.67
CA LYS A 53 -19.58 18.89 -9.26
C LYS A 53 -20.67 18.72 -10.33
N MET A 54 -20.32 18.65 -11.60
CA MET A 54 -21.27 18.40 -12.70
C MET A 54 -21.75 16.95 -12.72
N TYR A 55 -20.92 16.02 -12.23
CA TYR A 55 -21.22 14.58 -12.16
C TYR A 55 -21.21 14.05 -10.72
N PRO A 56 -22.11 14.53 -9.84
CA PRO A 56 -22.18 14.05 -8.46
C PRO A 56 -22.69 12.60 -8.43
N THR A 57 -22.19 11.83 -7.46
CA THR A 57 -22.52 10.41 -7.25
C THR A 57 -22.81 10.12 -5.78
N SER A 58 -23.40 8.96 -5.49
CA SER A 58 -23.67 8.49 -4.10
C SER A 58 -22.43 8.51 -3.20
N ILE A 59 -21.26 8.27 -3.77
CA ILE A 59 -19.97 8.17 -3.05
C ILE A 59 -19.10 9.43 -3.17
N SER A 60 -19.59 10.49 -3.82
CA SER A 60 -18.80 11.71 -4.03
C SER A 60 -18.30 12.31 -2.70
N PRO A 61 -17.01 12.60 -2.56
CA PRO A 61 -16.45 13.14 -1.32
C PRO A 61 -16.64 14.66 -1.25
N ARG A 62 -16.48 15.24 -0.06
CA ARG A 62 -16.30 16.68 0.12
C ARG A 62 -14.94 17.10 -0.46
N PRO A 63 -14.91 18.01 -1.46
CA PRO A 63 -13.67 18.35 -2.17
C PRO A 63 -12.54 18.87 -1.27
N SER A 64 -12.85 19.65 -0.23
CA SER A 64 -11.86 20.19 0.69
C SER A 64 -11.21 19.13 1.58
N VAL A 65 -11.95 18.08 1.94
CA VAL A 65 -11.46 17.02 2.84
C VAL A 65 -10.60 16.04 2.07
N ILE A 66 -11.02 15.70 0.84
CA ILE A 66 -10.23 14.82 -0.03
C ILE A 66 -8.95 15.51 -0.53
N SER A 67 -8.94 16.84 -0.72
CA SER A 67 -7.69 17.54 -1.08
C SER A 67 -6.63 17.46 0.01
N VAL A 68 -7.03 17.46 1.29
CA VAL A 68 -6.09 17.25 2.42
C VAL A 68 -5.50 15.85 2.37
N TYR A 69 -6.31 14.83 2.06
CA TYR A 69 -5.84 13.46 1.86
C TYR A 69 -4.79 13.39 0.73
N VAL A 70 -5.12 13.96 -0.43
CA VAL A 70 -4.23 13.97 -1.61
C VAL A 70 -2.93 14.72 -1.31
N ALA A 71 -3.00 15.84 -0.59
CA ALA A 71 -1.82 16.59 -0.16
C ALA A 71 -0.92 15.77 0.78
N ALA A 72 -1.50 15.08 1.77
CA ALA A 72 -0.76 14.19 2.66
C ALA A 72 -0.10 13.02 1.91
N MET A 73 -0.81 12.45 0.93
CA MET A 73 -0.28 11.41 0.05
C MET A 73 0.93 11.91 -0.76
N TYR A 74 0.82 13.08 -1.41
CA TYR A 74 1.95 13.65 -2.17
C TYR A 74 3.13 14.02 -1.27
N LEU A 75 2.87 14.57 -0.07
CA LEU A 75 3.92 14.84 0.90
C LEU A 75 4.65 13.55 1.31
N GLY A 76 3.93 12.46 1.52
CA GLY A 76 4.51 11.15 1.76
C GLY A 76 5.35 10.64 0.59
N GLN A 77 4.90 10.84 -0.66
CA GLN A 77 5.65 10.45 -1.86
C GLN A 77 6.91 11.31 -2.06
N ILE A 78 6.88 12.60 -1.69
CA ILE A 78 8.09 13.44 -1.64
C ILE A 78 9.07 12.88 -0.60
N GLY A 79 8.57 12.53 0.59
CA GLY A 79 9.38 11.87 1.62
C GLY A 79 10.00 10.55 1.16
N TYR A 80 9.26 9.75 0.40
CA TYR A 80 9.77 8.54 -0.26
C TYR A 80 10.92 8.85 -1.23
N CYS A 81 10.78 9.89 -2.06
CA CYS A 81 11.83 10.33 -2.98
C CYS A 81 13.08 10.83 -2.25
N ILE A 82 12.93 11.54 -1.14
CA ILE A 82 14.05 11.97 -0.29
C ILE A 82 14.75 10.74 0.32
N LEU A 83 13.99 9.78 0.83
CA LEU A 83 14.54 8.53 1.38
C LEU A 83 15.31 7.75 0.30
N LEU A 84 14.82 7.69 -0.93
CA LEU A 84 15.51 7.07 -2.08
C LEU A 84 16.92 7.62 -2.33
N VAL A 85 17.12 8.92 -2.11
CA VAL A 85 18.41 9.59 -2.32
C VAL A 85 19.32 9.39 -1.10
N ILE A 86 18.76 9.48 0.11
CA ILE A 86 19.53 9.44 1.36
C ILE A 86 19.84 8.00 1.81
N ALA A 87 19.04 7.02 1.43
CA ALA A 87 19.15 5.64 1.93
C ALA A 87 20.51 5.02 1.57
N ARG A 88 21.33 4.79 2.61
CA ARG A 88 22.63 4.12 2.49
C ARG A 88 22.54 2.60 2.67
N LYS A 89 21.49 2.11 3.34
CA LYS A 89 21.33 0.68 3.68
C LYS A 89 21.00 -0.17 2.44
N PRO A 90 21.69 -1.31 2.21
CA PRO A 90 21.49 -2.14 1.03
C PRO A 90 20.10 -2.79 0.98
N GLU A 91 19.54 -3.12 2.14
CA GLU A 91 18.19 -3.69 2.26
C GLU A 91 17.12 -2.73 1.76
N THR A 92 17.16 -1.46 2.21
CA THR A 92 16.25 -0.42 1.76
C THR A 92 16.40 -0.17 0.25
N LYS A 93 17.63 -0.14 -0.28
CA LYS A 93 17.87 -0.03 -1.73
C LYS A 93 17.26 -1.19 -2.52
N ARG A 94 17.30 -2.42 -2.00
CA ARG A 94 16.70 -3.59 -2.64
C ARG A 94 15.17 -3.52 -2.66
N THR A 95 14.55 -3.09 -1.57
CA THR A 95 13.10 -2.84 -1.51
C THR A 95 12.66 -1.82 -2.55
N LEU A 96 13.41 -0.73 -2.64
CA LEU A 96 13.12 0.38 -3.53
C LEU A 96 13.28 0.00 -5.01
N THR A 97 14.34 -0.73 -5.35
CA THR A 97 14.65 -1.09 -6.75
C THR A 97 13.88 -2.28 -7.28
N LYS A 98 13.69 -3.33 -6.48
CA LYS A 98 13.10 -4.59 -6.94
C LYS A 98 11.61 -4.73 -6.61
N GLY A 99 11.11 -3.97 -5.64
CA GLY A 99 9.72 -4.10 -5.17
C GLY A 99 8.77 -2.99 -5.62
N VAL A 100 9.21 -1.74 -5.58
CA VAL A 100 8.28 -0.59 -5.58
C VAL A 100 8.52 0.41 -6.72
N GLY A 101 9.79 0.63 -7.09
CA GLY A 101 10.19 1.78 -7.89
C GLY A 101 9.48 1.93 -9.23
N LEU A 102 9.59 0.93 -10.10
CA LEU A 102 9.06 1.04 -11.47
C LEU A 102 7.52 1.11 -11.47
N SER A 103 6.86 0.32 -10.64
CA SER A 103 5.40 0.34 -10.51
C SER A 103 4.89 1.68 -9.98
N LEU A 104 5.61 2.32 -9.06
CA LEU A 104 5.27 3.66 -8.57
C LEU A 104 5.48 4.75 -9.64
N VAL A 105 6.55 4.66 -10.42
CA VAL A 105 6.77 5.55 -11.58
C VAL A 105 5.60 5.45 -12.55
N LEU A 106 5.21 4.22 -12.92
CA LEU A 106 4.08 4.00 -13.82
C LEU A 106 2.78 4.50 -13.21
N ALA A 107 2.55 4.26 -11.91
CA ALA A 107 1.38 4.76 -11.21
C ALA A 107 1.27 6.29 -11.26
N ASN A 108 2.39 7.02 -11.11
CA ASN A 108 2.41 8.47 -11.23
C ASN A 108 2.04 8.94 -12.64
N TRP A 109 2.58 8.30 -13.68
CA TRP A 109 2.23 8.62 -15.07
C TRP A 109 0.77 8.34 -15.38
N VAL A 110 0.26 7.17 -14.96
CA VAL A 110 -1.14 6.79 -15.17
C VAL A 110 -2.09 7.75 -14.44
N MET A 111 -1.74 8.19 -13.22
CA MET A 111 -2.51 9.19 -12.48
C MET A 111 -2.52 10.56 -13.18
N ALA A 112 -1.39 10.97 -13.76
CA ALA A 112 -1.30 12.21 -14.54
C ALA A 112 -2.18 12.14 -15.81
N LEU A 113 -2.12 11.01 -16.55
CA LEU A 113 -2.94 10.78 -17.73
C LEU A 113 -4.44 10.69 -17.39
N TRP A 114 -4.77 10.09 -16.25
CA TRP A 114 -6.13 10.09 -15.73
C TRP A 114 -6.65 11.52 -15.53
N ALA A 115 -5.86 12.41 -14.93
CA ALA A 115 -6.28 13.79 -14.69
C ALA A 115 -6.60 14.52 -16.00
N VAL A 116 -5.77 14.31 -17.03
CA VAL A 116 -6.00 14.86 -18.38
C VAL A 116 -7.28 14.28 -19.00
N ALA A 117 -7.43 12.95 -18.98
CA ALA A 117 -8.63 12.28 -19.52
C ALA A 117 -9.92 12.72 -18.81
N TRP A 118 -9.85 12.97 -17.49
CA TRP A 118 -10.96 13.48 -16.70
C TRP A 118 -11.37 14.89 -17.13
N ILE A 119 -10.41 15.77 -17.40
CA ILE A 119 -10.68 17.14 -17.87
C ILE A 119 -11.36 17.16 -19.24
N PHE A 120 -10.95 16.26 -20.15
CA PHE A 120 -11.59 16.12 -21.46
C PHE A 120 -12.92 15.34 -21.42
N GLU A 121 -13.41 14.98 -20.22
CA GLU A 121 -14.62 14.18 -20.03
C GLU A 121 -14.58 12.81 -20.76
N TRP A 122 -13.37 12.30 -21.00
CA TRP A 122 -13.15 10.96 -21.56
C TRP A 122 -13.29 9.91 -20.46
N PHE A 123 -14.49 9.79 -19.90
CA PHE A 123 -14.75 8.99 -18.69
C PHE A 123 -14.40 7.50 -18.87
N LEU A 124 -14.50 6.97 -20.09
CA LEU A 124 -14.09 5.59 -20.38
C LEU A 124 -12.57 5.44 -20.24
N ALA A 125 -11.80 6.34 -20.87
CA ALA A 125 -10.35 6.34 -20.76
C ALA A 125 -9.90 6.60 -19.32
N ALA A 126 -10.56 7.54 -18.62
CA ALA A 126 -10.33 7.79 -17.21
C ALA A 126 -10.57 6.52 -16.36
N THR A 127 -11.65 5.78 -16.62
CA THR A 127 -11.96 4.52 -15.91
C THR A 127 -10.89 3.46 -16.18
N ILE A 128 -10.44 3.33 -17.42
CA ILE A 128 -9.36 2.40 -17.80
C ILE A 128 -8.06 2.76 -17.08
N PHE A 129 -7.68 4.04 -17.05
CA PHE A 129 -6.49 4.49 -16.32
C PHE A 129 -6.61 4.24 -14.81
N GLN A 130 -7.78 4.46 -14.22
CA GLN A 130 -8.04 4.14 -12.81
C GLN A 130 -7.93 2.63 -12.52
N GLY A 131 -8.45 1.79 -13.41
CA GLY A 131 -8.30 0.33 -13.31
C GLY A 131 -6.84 -0.11 -13.39
N LEU A 132 -6.09 0.42 -14.35
CA LEU A 132 -4.66 0.16 -14.49
C LEU A 132 -3.88 0.63 -13.25
N LEU A 133 -4.19 1.82 -12.74
CA LEU A 133 -3.58 2.38 -11.54
C LEU A 133 -3.85 1.49 -10.33
N LEU A 134 -5.09 1.02 -10.17
CA LEU A 134 -5.48 0.11 -9.10
C LEU A 134 -4.69 -1.20 -9.16
N ILE A 135 -4.52 -1.79 -10.35
CA ILE A 135 -3.73 -3.02 -10.56
C ILE A 135 -2.25 -2.78 -10.22
N LEU A 136 -1.65 -1.68 -10.69
CA LEU A 136 -0.26 -1.33 -10.39
C LEU A 136 -0.01 -1.16 -8.89
N LEU A 137 -0.92 -0.47 -8.20
CA LEU A 137 -0.83 -0.24 -6.76
C LEU A 137 -1.13 -1.51 -5.95
N LEU A 138 -2.05 -2.36 -6.42
CA LEU A 138 -2.30 -3.68 -5.83
C LEU A 138 -1.06 -4.56 -5.91
N TYR A 139 -0.46 -4.67 -7.11
CA TYR A 139 0.79 -5.39 -7.32
C TYR A 139 1.90 -4.89 -6.40
N THR A 140 2.04 -3.56 -6.28
CA THR A 140 3.03 -2.94 -5.40
C THR A 140 2.78 -3.31 -3.94
N ASN A 141 1.53 -3.26 -3.47
CA ASN A 141 1.19 -3.60 -2.08
C ASN A 141 1.39 -5.09 -1.79
N ILE A 142 1.04 -5.99 -2.71
CA ILE A 142 1.30 -7.43 -2.58
C ILE A 142 2.81 -7.70 -2.53
N THR A 143 3.57 -7.09 -3.43
CA THR A 143 5.04 -7.23 -3.49
C THR A 143 5.71 -6.72 -2.21
N LEU A 144 5.23 -5.58 -1.70
CA LEU A 144 5.67 -5.02 -0.43
C LEU A 144 5.37 -5.97 0.73
N LEU A 145 4.18 -6.56 0.77
CA LEU A 145 3.77 -7.48 1.83
C LEU A 145 4.56 -8.80 1.81
N THR A 146 4.81 -9.35 0.61
CA THR A 146 5.48 -10.65 0.43
C THR A 146 6.98 -10.55 0.65
N TYR A 147 7.64 -9.55 0.07
CA TYR A 147 9.11 -9.48 0.07
C TYR A 147 9.68 -8.56 1.16
N HIS A 148 8.90 -7.61 1.67
CA HIS A 148 9.38 -6.57 2.59
C HIS A 148 8.31 -6.23 3.63
N ALA A 149 7.91 -7.23 4.43
CA ALA A 149 6.85 -7.06 5.41
C ALA A 149 7.15 -5.89 6.37
N PRO A 150 6.14 -5.08 6.72
CA PRO A 150 6.31 -3.95 7.62
C PRO A 150 6.79 -4.43 9.00
N THR A 151 7.90 -3.86 9.47
CA THR A 151 8.48 -4.18 10.78
C THR A 151 8.45 -2.95 11.69
N THR A 152 8.11 -3.15 12.97
CA THR A 152 8.08 -2.08 13.97
C THR A 152 9.48 -1.59 14.35
N SER A 153 10.52 -2.36 14.03
CA SER A 153 11.92 -1.99 14.24
C SER A 153 12.42 -0.88 13.31
N ARG A 154 11.68 -0.55 12.24
CA ARG A 154 12.05 0.48 11.25
C ARG A 154 10.89 1.45 10.98
N PRO A 155 10.55 2.31 11.95
CA PRO A 155 9.38 3.17 11.86
C PRO A 155 9.45 4.17 10.70
N LEU A 156 10.65 4.63 10.32
CA LEU A 156 10.84 5.53 9.18
C LEU A 156 10.57 4.84 7.83
N ASP A 157 11.01 3.59 7.66
CA ASP A 157 10.73 2.83 6.44
C ASP A 157 9.22 2.58 6.33
N MET A 158 8.55 2.26 7.45
CA MET A 158 7.09 2.14 7.51
C MET A 158 6.38 3.45 7.13
N ALA A 159 6.80 4.58 7.69
CA ALA A 159 6.17 5.88 7.44
C ALA A 159 6.42 6.43 6.02
N LEU A 160 7.61 6.22 5.46
CA LEU A 160 8.01 6.84 4.20
C LEU A 160 7.95 5.91 2.99
N ILE A 161 7.87 4.59 3.19
CA ILE A 161 7.70 3.62 2.09
C ILE A 161 6.28 3.07 2.09
N HIS A 162 5.86 2.45 3.20
CA HIS A 162 4.56 1.77 3.24
C HIS A 162 3.40 2.76 3.24
N ALA A 163 3.51 3.86 4.00
CA ALA A 163 2.41 4.79 4.15
C ALA A 163 1.98 5.44 2.82
N PRO A 164 2.84 6.13 2.06
CA PRO A 164 2.40 6.79 0.82
C PRO A 164 1.82 5.81 -0.21
N LEU A 165 2.35 4.60 -0.30
CA LEU A 165 1.84 3.55 -1.21
C LEU A 165 0.45 3.05 -0.78
N ARG A 166 0.23 2.89 0.52
CA ARG A 166 -1.07 2.48 1.08
C ARG A 166 -2.10 3.59 0.95
N PHE A 167 -1.75 4.84 1.27
CA PHE A 167 -2.60 5.99 1.04
C PHE A 167 -3.00 6.10 -0.43
N PHE A 168 -2.03 5.91 -1.34
CA PHE A 168 -2.31 5.97 -2.77
C PHE A 168 -3.23 4.84 -3.21
N PHE A 169 -2.99 3.60 -2.76
CA PHE A 169 -3.85 2.46 -3.07
C PHE A 169 -5.27 2.62 -2.53
N VAL A 170 -5.43 2.95 -1.24
CA VAL A 170 -6.74 3.08 -0.58
C VAL A 170 -7.58 4.16 -1.26
N LEU A 171 -6.96 5.27 -1.70
CA LEU A 171 -7.64 6.31 -2.46
C LEU A 171 -8.23 5.77 -3.76
N GLN A 172 -7.45 5.00 -4.53
CA GLN A 172 -7.95 4.44 -5.79
C GLN A 172 -9.02 3.38 -5.55
N PHE A 173 -8.75 2.46 -4.63
CA PHE A 173 -9.61 1.33 -4.32
C PHE A 173 -10.97 1.75 -3.74
N ALA A 174 -10.96 2.61 -2.73
CA ALA A 174 -12.17 2.95 -1.98
C ALA A 174 -12.96 4.10 -2.61
N LEU A 175 -12.35 4.93 -3.47
CA LEU A 175 -12.97 6.16 -3.93
C LEU A 175 -12.79 6.45 -5.43
N MET A 176 -11.57 6.63 -5.93
CA MET A 176 -11.37 7.19 -7.28
C MET A 176 -11.81 6.25 -8.40
N PHE A 177 -11.47 4.95 -8.30
CA PHE A 177 -11.90 3.99 -9.31
C PHE A 177 -13.42 3.83 -9.30
N PRO A 178 -14.09 3.56 -8.16
CA PRO A 178 -15.54 3.48 -8.14
C PRO A 178 -16.23 4.78 -8.57
N LEU A 179 -15.68 5.95 -8.21
CA LEU A 179 -16.23 7.24 -8.62
C LEU A 179 -16.19 7.40 -10.14
N THR A 180 -15.03 7.12 -10.75
CA THR A 180 -14.86 7.22 -12.20
C THR A 180 -15.74 6.22 -12.94
N LEU A 181 -15.87 4.99 -12.40
CA LEU A 181 -16.77 3.97 -12.92
C LEU A 181 -18.25 4.41 -12.84
N PHE A 182 -18.67 5.03 -11.74
CA PHE A 182 -20.05 5.51 -11.59
C PHE A 182 -20.38 6.60 -12.60
N VAL A 183 -19.45 7.54 -12.82
CA VAL A 183 -19.62 8.57 -13.85
C VAL A 183 -19.71 7.94 -15.24
N GLN A 184 -18.82 6.99 -15.56
CA GLN A 184 -18.85 6.29 -16.84
C GLN A 184 -20.14 5.48 -17.07
N LEU A 185 -20.70 4.88 -16.01
CA LEU A 185 -21.95 4.12 -16.08
C LEU A 185 -23.21 5.00 -16.01
N GLY A 186 -23.06 6.33 -15.92
CA GLY A 186 -24.20 7.24 -15.76
C GLY A 186 -24.91 7.12 -14.41
N LEU A 187 -24.26 6.53 -13.40
CA LEU A 187 -24.76 6.44 -12.01
C LEU A 187 -24.54 7.75 -11.25
N THR A 188 -24.87 8.86 -11.92
CA THR A 188 -24.70 10.24 -11.46
C THR A 188 -26.07 10.85 -11.17
N TYR A 189 -26.09 11.89 -10.34
CA TYR A 189 -27.31 12.64 -10.05
C TYR A 189 -27.46 13.76 -11.04
N THR A 190 -28.68 13.97 -11.53
CA THR A 190 -29.00 15.11 -12.37
C THR A 190 -28.70 16.39 -11.58
N PRO A 191 -27.76 17.24 -12.05
CA PRO A 191 -27.57 18.54 -11.43
C PRO A 191 -28.82 19.36 -11.71
N VAL A 192 -29.69 19.53 -10.72
CA VAL A 192 -30.78 20.49 -10.83
C VAL A 192 -30.12 21.86 -10.73
N PHE A 193 -30.09 22.60 -11.84
CA PHE A 193 -29.47 23.93 -11.93
C PHE A 193 -30.06 24.95 -10.92
N ASP A 194 -31.14 24.61 -10.21
CA ASP A 194 -31.80 25.43 -9.17
C ASP A 194 -32.31 24.62 -7.95
N GLY A 195 -31.78 23.42 -7.67
CA GLY A 195 -32.31 22.57 -6.58
C GLY A 195 -31.30 21.61 -5.94
N ALA A 196 -31.61 21.13 -4.73
CA ALA A 196 -30.84 20.05 -4.10
C ALA A 196 -30.88 18.81 -5.02
N PRO A 197 -29.73 18.21 -5.39
CA PRO A 197 -29.71 17.02 -6.24
C PRO A 197 -30.62 15.91 -5.70
N ASP A 198 -31.21 15.11 -6.58
CA ASP A 198 -31.94 13.91 -6.15
C ASP A 198 -30.94 12.81 -5.74
N TYR A 199 -30.47 12.95 -4.51
CA TYR A 199 -29.52 12.04 -3.88
C TYR A 199 -30.15 10.69 -3.50
N GLN A 200 -31.43 10.44 -3.78
CA GLN A 200 -32.08 9.14 -3.56
C GLN A 200 -32.00 8.24 -4.79
N SER A 201 -31.55 8.75 -5.93
CA SER A 201 -31.30 7.90 -7.09
C SER A 201 -30.07 7.00 -6.84
N HIS A 202 -30.09 5.77 -7.37
CA HIS A 202 -28.99 4.80 -7.29
C HIS A 202 -28.34 4.57 -5.90
N PRO A 203 -29.11 4.33 -4.81
CA PRO A 203 -28.54 4.16 -3.48
C PRO A 203 -27.78 2.83 -3.33
N TRP A 204 -28.22 1.78 -4.02
CA TRP A 204 -27.70 0.42 -3.89
C TRP A 204 -26.29 0.22 -4.47
N PRO A 205 -25.95 0.72 -5.67
CA PRO A 205 -24.57 0.64 -6.17
C PRO A 205 -23.58 1.33 -5.22
N GLY A 206 -23.92 2.52 -4.73
CA GLY A 206 -23.11 3.26 -3.76
C GLY A 206 -22.94 2.49 -2.46
N PHE A 207 -24.03 1.92 -1.94
CA PHE A 207 -24.00 1.09 -0.75
C PHE A 207 -23.09 -0.14 -0.94
N GLY A 208 -23.24 -0.88 -2.04
CA GLY A 208 -22.44 -2.07 -2.32
C GLY A 208 -20.95 -1.79 -2.40
N VAL A 209 -20.55 -0.70 -3.09
CA VAL A 209 -19.15 -0.28 -3.19
C VAL A 209 -18.60 0.13 -1.82
N VAL A 210 -19.32 0.97 -1.09
CA VAL A 210 -18.87 1.46 0.21
C VAL A 210 -18.79 0.30 1.20
N LEU A 211 -19.82 -0.54 1.30
CA LEU A 211 -19.80 -1.70 2.17
C LEU A 211 -18.65 -2.65 1.81
N GLY A 212 -18.50 -3.00 0.53
CA GLY A 212 -17.47 -3.93 0.07
C GLY A 212 -16.05 -3.43 0.33
N THR A 213 -15.73 -2.20 -0.06
CA THR A 213 -14.38 -1.63 0.12
C THR A 213 -14.02 -1.43 1.59
N ASN A 214 -15.01 -1.08 2.43
CA ASN A 214 -14.80 -0.91 3.87
C ASN A 214 -14.74 -2.25 4.62
N LEU A 215 -15.49 -3.29 4.21
CA LEU A 215 -15.33 -4.64 4.75
C LEU A 215 -13.94 -5.20 4.46
N VAL A 216 -13.45 -5.04 3.22
CA VAL A 216 -12.08 -5.42 2.86
C VAL A 216 -11.07 -4.66 3.72
N SER A 217 -11.25 -3.35 3.87
CA SER A 217 -10.39 -2.53 4.73
C SER A 217 -10.41 -2.99 6.18
N LEU A 218 -11.58 -3.29 6.72
CA LEU A 218 -11.76 -3.79 8.08
C LEU A 218 -11.00 -5.11 8.30
N VAL A 219 -11.11 -6.05 7.35
CA VAL A 219 -10.38 -7.33 7.39
C VAL A 219 -8.87 -7.08 7.38
N VAL A 220 -8.38 -6.21 6.51
CA VAL A 220 -6.95 -5.85 6.46
C VAL A 220 -6.49 -5.24 7.78
N ILE A 221 -7.24 -4.29 8.33
CA ILE A 221 -6.93 -3.62 9.60
C ILE A 221 -6.90 -4.63 10.75
N ALA A 222 -7.93 -5.47 10.89
CA ALA A 222 -8.05 -6.43 11.99
C ALA A 222 -6.97 -7.53 11.93
N LEU A 223 -6.68 -8.07 10.74
CA LEU A 223 -5.72 -9.16 10.58
C LEU A 223 -4.27 -8.67 10.63
N ARG A 224 -3.97 -7.50 10.04
CA ARG A 224 -2.59 -7.00 9.89
C ARG A 224 -2.21 -5.91 10.89
N ARG A 225 -3.14 -5.42 11.72
CA ARG A 225 -2.90 -4.29 12.65
C ARG A 225 -2.34 -3.05 11.91
N ASP A 226 -2.83 -2.82 10.70
CA ASP A 226 -2.30 -1.79 9.79
C ASP A 226 -2.85 -0.40 10.11
N VAL A 227 -2.08 0.37 10.88
CA VAL A 227 -2.44 1.73 11.31
C VAL A 227 -2.60 2.68 10.12
N VAL A 228 -1.77 2.53 9.08
CA VAL A 228 -1.83 3.43 7.92
C VAL A 228 -3.10 3.17 7.12
N TRP A 229 -3.42 1.90 6.87
CA TRP A 229 -4.67 1.54 6.20
C TRP A 229 -5.89 2.03 6.99
N CYS A 230 -5.85 1.88 8.33
CA CYS A 230 -6.90 2.40 9.21
C CYS A 230 -7.09 3.91 9.06
N ALA A 231 -6.00 4.70 9.12
CA ALA A 231 -6.06 6.14 8.97
C ALA A 231 -6.59 6.54 7.59
N ALA A 232 -6.10 5.89 6.53
CA ALA A 232 -6.51 6.14 5.16
C ALA A 232 -8.01 5.84 4.95
N SER A 233 -8.47 4.63 5.30
CA SER A 233 -9.87 4.24 5.14
C SER A 233 -10.81 5.11 5.97
N THR A 234 -10.44 5.43 7.22
CA THR A 234 -11.23 6.33 8.07
C THR A 234 -11.34 7.73 7.46
N TRP A 235 -10.25 8.28 6.91
CA TRP A 235 -10.27 9.59 6.27
C TRP A 235 -11.11 9.61 4.99
N ILE A 236 -11.08 8.54 4.19
CA ILE A 236 -11.97 8.40 3.03
C ILE A 236 -13.43 8.38 3.50
N CYS A 237 -13.76 7.66 4.58
CA CYS A 237 -15.10 7.73 5.17
C CYS A 237 -15.48 9.15 5.60
N VAL A 238 -14.60 9.85 6.33
CA VAL A 238 -14.81 11.26 6.71
C VAL A 238 -15.05 12.16 5.50
N SER A 239 -14.29 11.98 4.44
CA SER A 239 -14.47 12.75 3.21
C SER A 239 -15.84 12.52 2.58
N MET A 240 -16.42 11.31 2.69
CA MET A 240 -17.74 11.02 2.16
C MET A 240 -18.85 11.59 3.05
N TRP A 241 -18.90 11.29 4.35
CA TRP A 241 -20.04 11.71 5.19
C TRP A 241 -20.07 13.22 5.48
N THR A 242 -18.96 13.94 5.28
CA THR A 242 -18.92 15.41 5.44
C THR A 242 -19.58 16.19 4.30
N LEU A 243 -19.92 15.52 3.19
CA LEU A 243 -20.75 16.11 2.14
C LEU A 243 -22.24 15.87 2.49
N PRO A 244 -23.07 16.92 2.60
CA PRO A 244 -24.46 16.78 3.02
C PRO A 244 -25.30 16.07 1.94
N TYR A 245 -26.47 15.58 2.36
CA TYR A 245 -27.48 14.94 1.49
C TYR A 245 -26.97 13.73 0.74
N LYS A 246 -26.61 12.65 1.45
CA LYS A 246 -26.30 11.35 0.83
C LYS A 246 -27.46 10.38 1.01
N PRO A 247 -27.60 9.36 0.12
CA PRO A 247 -28.55 8.29 0.39
C PRO A 247 -28.27 7.68 1.77
N GLN A 248 -29.32 7.50 2.57
CA GLN A 248 -29.21 7.14 3.99
C GLN A 248 -28.38 5.87 4.19
N VAL A 249 -28.58 4.86 3.34
CA VAL A 249 -27.82 3.59 3.39
C VAL A 249 -26.32 3.79 3.23
N VAL A 250 -25.89 4.70 2.34
CA VAL A 250 -24.47 5.04 2.17
C VAL A 250 -23.98 5.83 3.38
N TYR A 251 -24.73 6.86 3.78
CA TYR A 251 -24.36 7.74 4.89
C TYR A 251 -24.13 6.96 6.20
N ILE A 252 -25.09 6.10 6.58
CA ILE A 252 -25.01 5.27 7.78
C ILE A 252 -23.81 4.31 7.69
N THR A 253 -23.63 3.64 6.55
CA THR A 253 -22.51 2.70 6.36
C THR A 253 -21.17 3.40 6.57
N VAL A 254 -20.97 4.55 5.92
CA VAL A 254 -19.72 5.32 6.07
C VAL A 254 -19.50 5.77 7.52
N LEU A 255 -20.55 6.22 8.22
CA LEU A 255 -20.45 6.63 9.62
C LEU A 255 -20.07 5.46 10.54
N VAL A 256 -20.71 4.30 10.36
CA VAL A 256 -20.39 3.08 11.10
C VAL A 256 -18.92 2.70 10.88
N PHE A 257 -18.45 2.63 9.63
CA PHE A 257 -17.05 2.25 9.36
C PHE A 257 -16.03 3.29 9.81
N THR A 258 -16.40 4.57 9.89
CA THR A 258 -15.54 5.62 10.49
C THR A 258 -15.19 5.27 11.95
N THR A 259 -16.12 4.67 12.69
CA THR A 259 -15.89 4.24 14.08
C THR A 259 -15.38 2.80 14.17
N LEU A 260 -15.81 1.91 13.26
CA LEU A 260 -15.47 0.50 13.30
C LEU A 260 -14.00 0.25 12.97
N HIS A 261 -13.40 1.00 12.04
CA HIS A 261 -11.98 0.87 11.70
C HIS A 261 -11.04 1.08 12.91
N PRO A 262 -11.09 2.22 13.65
CA PRO A 262 -10.23 2.41 14.81
C PRO A 262 -10.56 1.43 15.94
N LEU A 263 -11.83 1.09 16.15
CA LEU A 263 -12.21 0.08 17.14
C LEU A 263 -11.64 -1.30 16.81
N ALA A 264 -11.69 -1.73 15.55
CA ALA A 264 -11.11 -2.99 15.12
C ALA A 264 -9.59 -3.00 15.26
N LEU A 265 -8.92 -1.88 14.98
CA LEU A 265 -7.49 -1.73 15.23
C LEU A 265 -7.17 -1.90 16.72
N ILE A 266 -7.88 -1.19 17.61
CA ILE A 266 -7.70 -1.30 19.06
C ILE A 266 -7.96 -2.73 19.54
N ALA A 267 -9.09 -3.33 19.12
CA ALA A 267 -9.45 -4.71 19.47
C ALA A 267 -8.37 -5.71 19.00
N SER A 268 -7.81 -5.52 17.81
CA SER A 268 -6.75 -6.39 17.27
C SER A 268 -5.44 -6.27 18.07
N TYR A 269 -5.09 -5.09 18.57
CA TYR A 269 -3.94 -4.89 19.47
C TYR A 269 -4.18 -5.54 20.84
N ILE A 270 -5.35 -5.33 21.42
CA ILE A 270 -5.73 -5.94 22.71
C ILE A 270 -5.69 -7.46 22.61
N HIS A 271 -6.28 -8.03 21.55
CA HIS A 271 -6.28 -9.47 21.33
C HIS A 271 -4.86 -10.03 21.14
N ALA A 272 -4.00 -9.35 20.37
CA ALA A 272 -2.60 -9.74 20.20
C ALA A 272 -1.82 -9.70 21.52
N TYR A 273 -2.07 -8.67 22.35
CA TYR A 273 -1.46 -8.53 23.66
C TYR A 273 -1.81 -9.70 24.59
N PHE A 274 -3.09 -10.02 24.74
CA PHE A 274 -3.53 -11.13 25.57
C PHE A 274 -3.07 -12.50 25.06
N ARG A 275 -3.04 -12.70 23.73
CA ARG A 275 -2.51 -13.95 23.15
C ARG A 275 -1.02 -14.11 23.42
N SER A 276 -0.24 -13.02 23.33
CA SER A 276 1.20 -13.07 23.65
C SER A 276 1.46 -13.41 25.12
N ARG A 277 0.67 -12.86 26.06
CA ARG A 277 0.74 -13.22 27.49
C ARG A 277 0.39 -14.69 27.73
N ARG A 278 -0.70 -15.18 27.15
CA ARG A 278 -1.07 -16.60 27.26
C ARG A 278 -0.04 -17.54 26.65
N SER A 279 0.62 -17.15 25.55
CA SER A 279 1.71 -17.94 24.96
C SER A 279 2.95 -17.96 25.85
N VAL A 280 3.27 -16.86 26.54
CA VAL A 280 4.37 -16.83 27.52
C VAL A 280 4.04 -17.66 28.76
N GLU A 281 2.80 -17.60 29.25
CA GLU A 281 2.34 -18.43 30.37
C GLU A 281 2.27 -19.92 29.99
N ALA A 282 1.81 -20.25 28.77
CA ALA A 282 1.74 -21.63 28.28
C ALA A 282 3.12 -22.23 27.92
N ASN A 283 4.06 -21.41 27.43
CA ASN A 283 5.44 -21.83 27.17
C ASN A 283 6.36 -21.61 28.39
N GLY A 284 5.83 -21.12 29.51
CA GLY A 284 6.54 -20.92 30.77
C GLY A 284 6.69 -22.19 31.60
N ALA A 285 6.03 -23.28 31.21
CA ALA A 285 6.30 -24.61 31.73
C ALA A 285 7.23 -25.35 30.76
N VAL A 286 8.54 -25.29 31.04
CA VAL A 286 9.63 -26.02 30.38
C VAL A 286 10.10 -25.43 29.03
N ALA A 287 10.76 -24.27 29.08
CA ALA A 287 11.87 -24.01 28.18
C ALA A 287 13.11 -24.71 28.74
N LEU A 288 13.52 -25.84 28.13
CA LEU A 288 14.80 -26.48 28.41
C LEU A 288 15.95 -25.50 28.11
N PRO A 289 16.81 -25.14 29.08
CA PRO A 289 18.06 -24.45 28.79
C PRO A 289 19.08 -25.51 28.33
N GLY A 290 19.42 -25.50 27.04
CA GLY A 290 20.48 -26.34 26.46
C GLY A 290 20.24 -26.47 24.96
N ASN A 291 21.01 -25.84 24.07
CA ASN A 291 22.44 -26.12 23.86
C ASN A 291 23.19 -24.90 23.30
N GLU A 292 23.46 -23.89 24.12
CA GLU A 292 24.61 -23.01 23.88
C GLU A 292 25.71 -23.43 24.85
N HIS A 293 26.47 -24.47 24.47
CA HIS A 293 27.71 -24.81 25.16
C HIS A 293 28.77 -23.74 24.83
N PRO A 294 29.24 -22.94 25.80
CA PRO A 294 30.28 -21.92 25.58
C PRO A 294 31.69 -22.54 25.63
N GLY A 295 31.88 -23.67 24.95
CA GLY A 295 33.13 -24.45 25.01
C GLY A 295 33.54 -25.13 23.71
N LEU A 296 32.82 -24.95 22.61
CA LEU A 296 33.07 -25.63 21.32
C LEU A 296 33.61 -24.70 20.22
N ASN A 297 34.32 -23.64 20.60
CA ASN A 297 34.95 -22.71 19.65
C ASN A 297 36.39 -22.34 20.05
N THR A 298 37.21 -23.34 20.35
CA THR A 298 38.67 -23.19 20.33
C THR A 298 39.30 -24.38 19.62
N ASN A 299 40.02 -24.06 18.54
CA ASN A 299 40.93 -24.91 17.76
C ASN A 299 40.32 -25.77 16.65
N ARG A 300 40.20 -25.16 15.47
CA ARG A 300 40.17 -25.85 14.19
C ARG A 300 41.56 -25.75 13.54
N PRO A 301 42.44 -26.76 13.63
CA PRO A 301 43.34 -27.09 12.55
C PRO A 301 42.62 -27.99 11.54
N SER A 302 43.11 -27.92 10.32
CA SER A 302 42.64 -28.63 9.12
C SER A 302 42.69 -30.16 9.21
N THR A 303 42.09 -30.77 8.17
CA THR A 303 42.39 -32.09 7.55
C THR A 303 41.45 -33.26 7.85
N ASP A 304 40.90 -33.80 6.76
CA ASP A 304 40.36 -35.14 6.50
C ASP A 304 40.00 -36.07 7.66
N SER A 305 38.73 -36.45 7.73
CA SER A 305 38.34 -37.87 7.88
C SER A 305 36.82 -38.03 7.83
N GLN A 306 36.41 -39.00 7.02
CA GLN A 306 35.04 -39.47 6.86
C GLN A 306 34.46 -39.94 8.20
N LEU A 307 33.33 -39.34 8.62
CA LEU A 307 32.53 -39.83 9.73
C LEU A 307 31.78 -41.11 9.32
N ARG A 308 32.43 -42.24 9.58
CA ARG A 308 31.77 -43.54 9.82
C ARG A 308 30.83 -43.38 11.02
N GLY A 309 29.57 -43.78 10.84
CA GLY A 309 28.61 -43.91 11.94
C GLY A 309 29.03 -44.99 12.96
N PRO A 310 28.35 -45.06 14.12
CA PRO A 310 28.67 -45.99 15.19
C PRO A 310 28.57 -47.44 14.70
N ARG A 311 29.65 -48.20 14.88
CA ARG A 311 29.76 -49.62 14.52
C ARG A 311 28.95 -50.44 15.52
N GLU A 312 27.94 -51.16 15.04
CA GLU A 312 27.25 -52.19 15.83
C GLU A 312 28.26 -53.23 16.32
N VAL A 313 28.16 -53.56 17.61
CA VAL A 313 29.03 -54.55 18.27
C VAL A 313 28.54 -55.93 17.87
N ASP A 314 29.41 -56.69 17.21
CA ASP A 314 29.13 -58.04 16.73
C ASP A 314 29.01 -59.01 17.92
N PRO A 315 27.82 -59.59 18.19
CA PRO A 315 27.59 -60.39 19.40
C PRO A 315 28.31 -61.75 19.38
N GLU A 316 28.83 -62.20 18.24
CA GLU A 316 29.56 -63.47 18.12
C GLU A 316 31.02 -63.38 18.59
N ALA A 317 31.55 -62.17 18.86
CA ALA A 317 32.90 -61.97 19.39
C ALA A 317 32.99 -62.05 20.93
N VAL A 318 31.86 -62.16 21.64
CA VAL A 318 31.81 -62.11 23.12
C VAL A 318 31.69 -63.50 23.76
N TRP A 319 31.29 -64.53 23.01
CA TRP A 319 31.12 -65.89 23.54
C TRP A 319 31.72 -66.93 22.59
N GLY A 320 33.04 -67.05 22.58
CA GLY A 320 33.74 -68.13 21.88
C GLY A 320 33.52 -69.49 22.53
N ASN A 321 33.20 -70.48 21.70
CA ASN A 321 33.62 -71.88 21.77
C ASN A 321 33.86 -72.37 20.35
#